data_AF-A0A9E5THP5-F1
#
_entry.id   AF-A0A9E5THP5-F1
#
_cell.length_a   1.000
_cell.length_b   1.000
_cell.length_c   1.000
_cell.angle_alpha   90.00
_cell.angle_beta   90.00
_cell.angle_gamma   90.00
#
_symmetry.space_group_name_H-M   'P 1'
#
loop_
_entity.id
_entity.type
_entity.pdbx_description
1 polymer ?
#
loop_
_entity_poly.entity_id
_entity_poly.type
_entity_poly.pdbx_seq_one_letter_code
_entity_poly.pdbx_strand_id
1 'polypeptide(L)'
;ARILVLTSFAEDEKVFPAIKAGALGYLLKVSSPDDLLEAIRDVHRGQSSLHPSIARKLIGELQRPTKGLPPTKDPLSEREME
;
A
#
# COMPACT_ATOMS: atom_id res chain seq x y z
N ALA A 1 -0.20 -14.85 4.94
CA ALA A 1 0.94 -14.44 5.79
C ALA A 1 0.60 -13.13 6.50
N ARG A 2 1.27 -12.79 7.60
CA ARG A 2 1.08 -11.52 8.32
C ARG A 2 2.35 -10.68 8.13
N ILE A 3 2.26 -9.61 7.35
CA ILE A 3 3.41 -8.81 6.91
C ILE A 3 3.30 -7.39 7.49
N LEU A 4 4.35 -6.96 8.18
CA LEU A 4 4.57 -5.58 8.62
C LEU A 4 5.80 -5.03 7.88
N VAL A 5 5.63 -3.91 7.17
CA VAL A 5 6.71 -3.26 6.43
C VAL A 5 7.22 -2.04 7.20
N LEU A 6 8.54 -1.87 7.23
CA LEU A 6 9.22 -0.71 7.81
C LEU A 6 9.92 0.08 6.71
N THR A 7 9.60 1.37 6.59
CA THR A 7 10.24 2.27 5.62
C THR A 7 10.84 3.50 6.28
N SER A 8 11.88 4.08 5.70
CA SER A 8 12.45 5.35 6.16
C SER A 8 11.60 6.55 5.78
N PHE A 9 10.78 6.45 4.71
CA PHE A 9 10.08 7.58 4.12
C PHE A 9 8.62 7.23 3.83
N ALA A 10 7.69 8.13 4.20
CA ALA A 10 6.27 7.96 3.92
C ALA A 10 5.97 8.16 2.42
N GLU A 11 6.81 8.93 1.74
CA GLU A 11 6.73 9.23 0.32
C GLU A 11 7.20 8.08 -0.56
N ASP A 12 7.71 6.99 0.01
CA ASP A 12 8.19 5.82 -0.73
C ASP A 12 7.10 5.29 -1.69
N GLU A 13 7.39 5.28 -2.99
CA GLU A 13 6.49 4.83 -4.05
C GLU A 13 6.07 3.36 -3.89
N LYS A 14 6.83 2.58 -3.10
CA LYS A 14 6.53 1.17 -2.82
C LYS A 14 5.44 0.98 -1.76
N VAL A 15 5.07 2.02 -1.03
CA VAL A 15 4.03 1.94 0.03
C VAL A 15 2.72 1.37 -0.52
N PHE A 16 2.19 1.96 -1.58
CA PHE A 16 0.91 1.53 -2.15
C PHE A 16 0.98 0.13 -2.82
N PRO A 17 1.99 -0.19 -3.66
CA PRO A 17 2.20 -1.54 -4.16
C PRO A 17 2.31 -2.61 -3.07
N ALA A 18 3.01 -2.33 -1.97
CA ALA A 18 3.18 -3.29 -0.89
C ALA A 18 1.88 -3.52 -0.10
N ILE A 19 1.05 -2.48 0.09
CA ILE A 19 -0.30 -2.64 0.64
C ILE A 19 -1.17 -3.48 -0.31
N LYS A 20 -1.16 -3.19 -1.62
CA LYS A 20 -1.86 -4.01 -2.63
C LYS A 20 -1.39 -5.47 -2.67
N ALA A 21 -0.13 -5.73 -2.36
CA ALA A 21 0.44 -7.07 -2.27
C ALA A 21 0.04 -7.83 -0.98
N GLY A 22 -0.72 -7.19 -0.07
CA GLY A 22 -1.24 -7.83 1.14
C GLY A 22 -0.46 -7.53 2.42
N ALA A 23 0.34 -6.46 2.45
CA ALA A 23 0.90 -5.98 3.71
C ALA A 23 -0.24 -5.53 4.66
N LEU A 24 -0.26 -6.09 5.87
CA LEU A 24 -1.23 -5.73 6.91
C LEU A 24 -0.75 -4.54 7.75
N GLY A 25 0.55 -4.30 7.83
CA GLY A 25 1.08 -3.16 8.56
C GLY A 25 2.15 -2.39 7.80
N TYR A 26 2.23 -1.09 8.08
CA TYR A 26 3.23 -0.19 7.53
C TYR A 26 3.62 0.89 8.54
N LEU A 27 4.89 0.90 8.94
CA LEU A 27 5.41 1.80 9.95
C LEU A 27 6.66 2.53 9.43
N LEU A 28 6.95 3.71 9.99
CA LEU A 28 8.22 4.37 9.72
C LEU A 28 9.32 3.79 10.60
N LYS A 29 10.55 3.72 10.09
CA LYS A 29 11.73 3.29 10.86
C LYS A 29 12.05 4.22 12.03
N VAL A 30 11.53 5.44 12.01
CA VAL A 30 11.67 6.44 13.08
C VAL A 30 10.55 6.39 14.10
N SER A 31 9.55 5.51 13.93
CA SER A 31 8.50 5.30 14.93
C SER A 31 9.08 4.78 16.24
N SER A 32 8.39 5.05 17.35
CA SER A 32 8.89 4.65 18.66
C SER A 32 8.90 3.11 18.80
N PRO A 33 9.72 2.57 19.71
CA PRO A 33 9.69 1.13 20.01
C PRO A 33 8.31 0.63 20.43
N ASP A 34 7.55 1.46 21.17
CA ASP A 34 6.21 1.12 21.62
C ASP A 34 5.23 1.03 20.44
N ASP A 35 5.28 1.99 19.51
CA ASP A 35 4.47 1.94 18.27
C ASP A 35 4.77 0.68 17.45
N LEU A 36 6.05 0.28 17.39
CA LEU A 36 6.45 -0.95 16.69
C LEU A 36 5.90 -2.19 17.38
N LEU A 37 5.99 -2.26 18.70
CA LEU A 37 5.46 -3.39 19.47
C LEU A 37 3.93 -3.50 19.32
N GLU A 38 3.23 -2.37 19.34
CA GLU A 38 1.79 -2.32 19.07
C GLU A 38 1.48 -2.82 17.65
N ALA A 39 2.15 -2.27 16.64
CA ALA A 39 1.94 -2.67 15.24
C ALA A 39 2.19 -4.16 15.00
N ILE A 40 3.22 -4.75 15.63
CA ILE A 40 3.48 -6.19 15.56
C ILE A 40 2.31 -6.99 16.14
N ARG A 41 1.79 -6.59 17.30
CA ARG A 41 0.68 -7.28 17.96
C ARG A 41 -0.61 -7.17 17.16
N ASP A 42 -0.87 -6.01 16.57
CA ASP A 42 -2.03 -5.77 15.69
C ASP A 42 -1.99 -6.66 14.46
N VAL A 43 -0.87 -6.62 13.72
CA VAL A 43 -0.67 -7.45 12.52
C VAL A 43 -0.74 -8.93 12.88
N HIS A 44 -0.22 -9.31 14.06
CA HIS A 44 -0.38 -10.68 14.57
C HIS A 44 -1.85 -11.05 14.80
N ARG A 45 -2.71 -10.13 15.24
CA ARG A 45 -4.16 -10.39 15.38
C ARG A 45 -4.93 -10.30 14.06
N GLY A 46 -4.26 -10.02 12.95
CA GLY A 46 -4.89 -9.80 11.65
C GLY A 46 -5.51 -8.41 11.50
N GLN A 47 -5.16 -7.48 12.39
CA GLN A 47 -5.56 -6.08 12.33
C GLN A 47 -4.55 -5.29 11.50
N SER A 48 -5.04 -4.23 10.84
CA SER A 48 -4.18 -3.33 10.09
C SER A 48 -3.55 -2.29 11.02
N SER A 49 -2.27 -1.97 10.81
CA SER A 49 -1.56 -0.91 11.55
C SER A 49 -0.78 -0.03 10.58
N LEU A 50 -1.15 1.25 10.48
CA LEU A 50 -0.56 2.19 9.52
C LEU A 50 -0.10 3.45 10.22
N HIS A 51 1.15 3.86 9.99
CA HIS A 51 1.63 5.16 10.41
C HIS A 51 0.78 6.29 9.78
N PRO A 52 0.43 7.36 10.51
CA PRO A 52 -0.49 8.39 10.02
C PRO A 52 -0.12 9.01 8.66
N SER A 53 1.17 9.26 8.42
CA SER A 53 1.64 9.79 7.13
C SER A 53 1.42 8.82 5.96
N ILE A 54 1.57 7.52 6.22
CA ILE A 54 1.32 6.47 5.24
C ILE A 54 -0.18 6.33 4.97
N ALA A 55 -1.01 6.37 6.01
CA ALA A 55 -2.47 6.35 5.87
C ALA A 55 -2.96 7.55 5.03
N ARG A 56 -2.43 8.75 5.27
CA ARG A 56 -2.74 9.94 4.46
C ARG A 56 -2.37 9.76 3.00
N LYS A 57 -1.19 9.20 2.72
CA LYS A 57 -0.76 8.90 1.34
C LYS A 57 -1.68 7.88 0.68
N LEU A 58 -2.05 6.82 1.38
CA LEU A 58 -2.97 5.79 0.89
C LEU A 58 -4.32 6.40 0.48
N ILE A 59 -4.89 7.26 1.31
CA ILE A 59 -6.14 7.98 1.00
C ILE A 59 -5.97 8.84 -0.27
N GLY A 60 -4.83 9.54 -0.40
CA GLY A 60 -4.53 10.32 -1.60
C GLY A 60 -4.41 9.46 -2.87
N GLU A 61 -3.78 8.29 -2.80
CA GLU A 61 -3.71 7.34 -3.92
C GLU A 61 -5.09 6.78 -4.29
N LEU A 62 -5.98 6.54 -3.32
CA LEU A 62 -7.35 6.08 -3.58
C LEU A 62 -8.22 7.13 -4.28
N GLN A 63 -7.94 8.41 -4.07
CA GLN A 63 -8.63 9.52 -4.72
C GLN A 63 -8.12 9.81 -6.13
N ARG A 64 -6.97 9.24 -6.52
CA ARG A 64 -6.47 9.43 -7.88
C ARG A 64 -7.39 8.72 -8.87
N PRO A 65 -7.83 9.41 -9.94
CA PRO A 65 -8.55 8.73 -11.01
C PRO A 65 -7.69 7.59 -11.52
N THR A 66 -8.25 6.39 -11.60
CA THR A 66 -7.62 5.31 -12.35
C THR A 66 -7.52 5.81 -13.79
N LYS A 67 -6.34 6.32 -14.19
CA LYS A 67 -6.02 6.44 -15.62
C LYS A 67 -6.27 5.05 -16.17
N GLY A 68 -7.31 4.91 -16.99
CA GLY A 68 -7.67 3.64 -17.59
C GLY A 68 -6.42 3.11 -18.27
N LEU A 69 -5.79 2.09 -17.67
CA LEU A 69 -4.80 1.35 -18.41
C LEU A 69 -5.57 0.78 -19.59
N PRO A 70 -5.05 0.90 -20.83
CA PRO A 70 -5.61 0.13 -21.91
C PRO A 70 -5.68 -1.34 -21.45
N PRO A 71 -6.78 -2.06 -21.74
CA PRO A 71 -7.05 -3.38 -21.19
C PRO A 71 -5.94 -4.41 -21.44
N THR A 72 -5.02 -4.11 -22.36
CA THR A 72 -3.87 -4.92 -22.76
C THR A 72 -2.70 -4.02 -23.18
N LYS A 73 -1.47 -4.55 -23.09
CA LYS A 73 -0.25 -3.87 -23.59
C LYS A 73 -0.26 -3.64 -25.10
N ASP A 74 -1.01 -4.47 -25.83
CA ASP A 74 -1.43 -4.23 -27.21
C ASP A 74 -2.93 -3.92 -27.20
N PRO A 75 -3.34 -2.66 -27.43
CA PRO A 75 -4.76 -2.37 -27.62
C PRO A 75 -5.26 -3.16 -28.84
N LEU A 76 -6.40 -3.82 -28.69
CA LEU A 76 -7.06 -4.52 -29.80
C LEU A 76 -7.24 -3.54 -30.96
N SER A 77 -6.87 -3.97 -32.16
CA SER A 77 -7.18 -3.23 -33.38
C SER A 77 -8.71 -3.20 -33.58
N GLU A 78 -9.22 -2.26 -34.36
CA GLU A 78 -10.66 -2.15 -34.66
C GLU A 78 -11.25 -3.48 -35.18
N ARG A 79 -10.43 -4.28 -35.88
CA ARG A 79 -10.81 -5.60 -36.41
C ARG A 79 -10.97 -6.70 -35.37
N GLU A 80 -10.38 -6.55 -34.19
CA GLU A 80 -10.45 -7.54 -33.11
C GLU A 80 -11.55 -7.23 -32.09
N MET A 81 -12.21 -6.07 -32.21
CA MET A 81 -13.32 -5.64 -31.35
C MET A 81 -14.71 -5.88 -31.95
N GLU A 82 -14.82 -6.10 -33.28
CA GLU A 82 -16.05 -6.59 -33.95
C GLU A 82 -16.20 -8.11 -33.79
#